data_AF-A0AAQ3VX59-F1
#
_entry.id   AF-A0AAQ3VX59-F1
#
_cell.length_a   1.000
_cell.length_b   1.000
_cell.length_c   1.000
_cell.angle_alpha   90.00
_cell.angle_beta   90.00
_cell.angle_gamma   90.00
#
_symmetry.space_group_name_H-M   'P 1'
#
loop_
_entity.id
_entity.type
_entity.pdbx_description
1 polymer ?
#
loop_
_entity_poly.entity_id
_entity_poly.type
_entity_poly.pdbx_seq_one_letter_code
_entity_poly.pdbx_strand_id
1 'polypeptide(L)'
;MKKSFKLLSVVGLGLLAISVGNGLLASAEYGNENRDHSPYAYIPDYDLREMLAHMSGVRSDEIYEEYGLIEKDVLRDLTRKYDDESGAYSLEGLQYLENITEYASEGSEAVDYRPLEKLTKLKEFKDWHAPAYSIDFFQNMNQLEEIYLELGVGMDEGDTSLRPILDLTVLNPLTNLTSLTILEEARYSQTIVLKNGMTQYQLVDPVILSNHFGDTEVEYESNDEGFTCENGILSWNNLSSDTTELRYSWNARSDTDEGYFNFSGEAIVPLHWK
;
A
#
# COMPACT_ATOMS: atom_id res chain seq x y z
N MET A 1 -65.32 41.14 -11.89
CA MET A 1 -64.74 39.85 -12.32
C MET A 1 -63.62 39.48 -11.36
N LYS A 2 -63.68 38.28 -10.80
CA LYS A 2 -62.83 37.78 -9.71
C LYS A 2 -61.36 37.69 -10.13
N LYS A 3 -60.44 38.19 -9.30
CA LYS A 3 -59.10 37.60 -9.15
C LYS A 3 -58.80 37.40 -7.67
N SER A 4 -58.54 36.14 -7.36
CA SER A 4 -58.35 35.51 -6.07
C SER A 4 -56.90 35.57 -5.62
N PHE A 5 -56.71 35.76 -4.31
CA PHE A 5 -55.54 35.30 -3.57
C PHE A 5 -55.47 33.77 -3.56
N LYS A 6 -54.26 33.19 -3.57
CA LYS A 6 -53.91 31.97 -2.80
C LYS A 6 -52.39 31.78 -2.70
N LEU A 7 -51.95 31.49 -1.48
CA LEU A 7 -50.65 30.95 -1.09
C LEU A 7 -50.56 29.44 -1.38
N LEU A 8 -49.30 28.97 -1.42
CA LEU A 8 -48.76 27.63 -1.08
C LEU A 8 -49.06 26.42 -1.98
N SER A 9 -47.97 25.85 -2.52
CA SER A 9 -47.77 24.39 -2.62
C SER A 9 -46.27 24.05 -2.61
N VAL A 10 -45.95 23.07 -1.76
CA VAL A 10 -44.65 22.42 -1.52
C VAL A 10 -44.33 21.41 -2.64
N VAL A 11 -43.06 21.00 -2.71
CA VAL A 11 -42.50 19.75 -3.30
C VAL A 11 -41.88 19.88 -4.70
N GLY A 12 -40.56 19.68 -4.73
CA GLY A 12 -39.75 19.19 -5.84
C GLY A 12 -38.35 18.93 -5.26
N LEU A 13 -38.04 17.76 -4.69
CA LEU A 13 -37.77 16.49 -5.39
C LEU A 13 -36.90 16.72 -6.64
N GLY A 14 -35.61 16.99 -6.40
CA GLY A 14 -34.54 16.86 -7.38
C GLY A 14 -33.81 15.55 -7.16
N LEU A 15 -34.30 14.49 -7.82
CA LEU A 15 -33.54 13.27 -8.11
C LEU A 15 -33.15 13.35 -9.58
N LEU A 16 -31.85 13.24 -9.89
CA LEU A 16 -31.25 12.75 -11.16
C LEU A 16 -29.74 13.07 -11.12
N ALA A 17 -28.79 12.23 -11.51
CA ALA A 17 -28.64 10.78 -11.65
C ALA A 17 -27.17 10.54 -12.06
N ILE A 18 -26.55 9.53 -11.44
CA ILE A 18 -25.73 8.46 -12.05
C ILE A 18 -24.59 8.82 -13.04
N SER A 19 -23.37 8.54 -12.55
CA SER A 19 -22.15 8.01 -13.21
C SER A 19 -21.60 8.69 -14.46
N VAL A 20 -20.48 9.42 -14.30
CA VAL A 20 -19.20 9.18 -15.02
C VAL A 20 -18.07 9.81 -14.19
N GLY A 21 -17.06 9.03 -13.79
CA GLY A 21 -15.77 9.58 -13.35
C GLY A 21 -15.30 9.21 -11.94
N ASN A 22 -15.15 7.90 -11.64
CA ASN A 22 -14.64 7.40 -10.36
C ASN A 22 -13.17 7.77 -10.05
N GLY A 23 -12.45 8.47 -10.94
CA GLY A 23 -11.07 8.90 -10.70
C GLY A 23 -10.91 10.33 -10.16
N LEU A 24 -11.89 11.22 -10.37
CA LEU A 24 -11.76 12.64 -10.00
C LEU A 24 -12.33 12.94 -8.60
N LEU A 25 -13.28 12.13 -8.12
CA LEU A 25 -13.88 12.30 -6.79
C LEU A 25 -12.97 11.78 -5.66
N ALA A 26 -12.17 10.75 -5.90
CA ALA A 26 -11.25 10.20 -4.90
C ALA A 26 -10.16 11.21 -4.45
N SER A 27 -9.77 12.14 -5.33
CA SER A 27 -8.80 13.20 -4.98
C SER A 27 -9.44 14.43 -4.31
N ALA A 28 -10.75 14.63 -4.44
CA ALA A 28 -11.45 15.79 -3.91
C ALA A 28 -11.98 15.57 -2.47
N GLU A 29 -12.13 14.33 -2.01
CA GLU A 29 -12.55 14.03 -0.63
C GLU A 29 -11.41 14.07 0.40
N TYR A 30 -10.15 14.03 -0.04
CA TYR A 30 -8.97 14.15 0.83
C TYR A 30 -8.76 15.57 1.41
N GLY A 31 -9.58 16.56 1.01
CA GLY A 31 -9.41 17.97 1.38
C GLY A 31 -10.66 18.66 1.94
N ASN A 32 -11.61 17.93 2.54
CA ASN A 32 -12.75 18.57 3.18
C ASN A 32 -12.32 19.21 4.52
N GLU A 33 -11.98 20.51 4.49
CA GLU A 33 -11.50 21.30 5.65
C GLU A 33 -12.34 21.08 6.93
N ASN A 34 -13.65 20.80 6.80
CA ASN A 34 -14.52 20.55 7.94
C ASN A 34 -14.21 19.23 8.69
N ARG A 35 -13.67 18.22 8.01
CA ARG A 35 -13.30 16.92 8.63
C ARG A 35 -12.05 17.05 9.50
N ASP A 36 -11.09 17.87 9.09
CA ASP A 36 -9.89 18.15 9.88
C ASP A 36 -10.22 18.96 11.14
N HIS A 37 -11.23 19.83 11.09
CA HIS A 37 -11.69 20.61 12.25
C HIS A 37 -12.56 19.84 13.25
N SER A 38 -13.09 18.67 12.90
CA SER A 38 -13.81 17.82 13.84
C SER A 38 -12.87 17.33 14.96
N PRO A 39 -13.29 17.33 16.25
CA PRO A 39 -12.52 16.70 17.31
C PRO A 39 -12.56 15.17 17.23
N TYR A 40 -13.46 14.59 16.44
CA TYR A 40 -13.62 13.15 16.29
C TYR A 40 -12.90 12.62 15.05
N ALA A 41 -12.30 11.44 15.19
CA ALA A 41 -11.68 10.70 14.11
C ALA A 41 -12.73 10.13 13.16
N TYR A 42 -12.45 10.23 11.86
CA TYR A 42 -13.18 9.50 10.83
C TYR A 42 -12.50 8.14 10.64
N ILE A 43 -13.22 7.06 10.94
CA ILE A 43 -12.71 5.68 10.88
C ILE A 43 -13.75 4.84 10.14
N PRO A 44 -13.73 4.80 8.80
CA PRO A 44 -14.79 4.19 8.00
C PRO A 44 -14.87 2.68 8.17
N ASP A 45 -13.72 2.04 8.39
CA ASP A 45 -13.60 0.62 8.66
C ASP A 45 -14.17 0.29 10.05
N TYR A 46 -15.06 -0.70 10.10
CA TYR A 46 -15.77 -1.06 11.34
C TYR A 46 -14.86 -1.82 12.30
N ASP A 47 -14.08 -2.77 11.79
CA ASP A 47 -13.24 -3.63 12.62
C ASP A 47 -12.07 -2.81 13.19
N LEU A 48 -11.48 -1.94 12.36
CA LEU A 48 -10.50 -0.96 12.80
C LEU A 48 -11.08 -0.04 13.89
N ARG A 49 -12.32 0.46 13.69
CA ARG A 49 -12.97 1.34 14.67
C ARG A 49 -13.22 0.64 16.00
N GLU A 50 -13.73 -0.59 15.98
CA GLU A 50 -13.96 -1.39 17.19
C GLU A 50 -12.67 -1.67 17.94
N MET A 51 -11.59 -2.00 17.22
CA MET A 51 -10.29 -2.23 17.81
C MET A 51 -9.71 -0.93 18.40
N LEU A 52 -9.76 0.20 17.68
CA LEU A 52 -9.31 1.48 18.22
C LEU A 52 -10.12 1.92 19.45
N ALA A 53 -11.43 1.66 19.47
CA ALA A 53 -12.28 1.91 20.62
C ALA A 53 -11.90 1.02 21.81
N HIS A 54 -11.55 -0.24 21.55
CA HIS A 54 -11.04 -1.16 22.55
C HIS A 54 -9.70 -0.69 23.14
N MET A 55 -8.73 -0.37 22.28
CA MET A 55 -7.40 0.12 22.68
C MET A 55 -7.49 1.40 23.50
N SER A 56 -8.41 2.29 23.13
CA SER A 56 -8.67 3.58 23.79
C SER A 56 -9.48 3.47 25.07
N GLY A 57 -10.12 2.32 25.32
CA GLY A 57 -10.98 2.13 26.49
C GLY A 57 -12.32 2.88 26.44
N VAL A 58 -12.76 3.30 25.25
CA VAL A 58 -13.96 4.15 25.06
C VAL A 58 -15.21 3.37 24.60
N ARG A 59 -15.15 2.03 24.53
CA ARG A 59 -16.28 1.21 24.04
C ARG A 59 -17.58 1.42 24.83
N SER A 60 -17.47 1.79 26.11
CA SER A 60 -18.61 2.08 26.99
C SER A 60 -18.93 3.57 27.09
N ASP A 61 -18.27 4.42 26.32
CA ASP A 61 -18.53 5.85 26.33
C ASP A 61 -19.79 6.14 25.50
N GLU A 62 -20.68 6.98 26.02
CA GLU A 62 -21.98 7.30 25.41
C GLU A 62 -21.82 7.78 23.95
N ILE A 63 -20.79 8.58 23.68
CA ILE A 63 -20.49 9.08 22.33
C ILE A 63 -20.14 7.94 21.36
N TYR A 64 -19.39 6.95 21.83
CA TYR A 64 -19.04 5.79 21.03
C TYR A 64 -20.25 4.87 20.84
N GLU A 65 -20.99 4.56 21.90
CA GLU A 65 -22.16 3.69 21.82
C GLU A 65 -23.27 4.28 20.92
N GLU A 66 -23.48 5.60 20.96
CA GLU A 66 -24.54 6.26 20.19
C GLU A 66 -24.12 6.59 18.74
N TYR A 67 -22.86 6.99 18.52
CA TYR A 67 -22.43 7.52 17.22
C TYR A 67 -21.22 6.80 16.60
N GLY A 68 -20.57 5.90 17.33
CA GLY A 68 -19.33 5.25 16.90
C GLY A 68 -18.20 6.25 16.66
N LEU A 69 -18.15 7.33 17.44
CA LEU A 69 -17.13 8.38 17.32
C LEU A 69 -16.07 8.22 18.41
N ILE A 70 -14.81 8.41 18.02
CA ILE A 70 -13.66 8.43 18.93
C ILE A 70 -12.99 9.79 18.81
N GLU A 71 -12.66 10.43 19.92
CA GLU A 71 -11.93 11.71 19.90
C GLU A 71 -10.49 11.51 19.41
N LYS A 72 -10.01 12.42 18.55
CA LYS A 72 -8.63 12.40 18.03
C LYS A 72 -7.59 12.47 19.17
N ASP A 73 -7.89 13.24 20.21
CA ASP A 73 -7.02 13.39 21.37
C ASP A 73 -6.86 12.08 22.15
N VAL A 74 -7.94 11.30 22.27
CA VAL A 74 -7.91 9.96 22.89
C VAL A 74 -7.00 9.02 22.09
N LEU A 75 -7.12 9.02 20.76
CA LEU A 75 -6.24 8.22 19.88
C LEU A 75 -4.78 8.68 19.98
N ARG A 76 -4.55 10.00 20.01
CA ARG A 76 -3.20 10.57 20.13
C ARG A 76 -2.52 10.16 21.44
N ASP A 77 -3.27 10.03 22.53
CA ASP A 77 -2.71 9.64 23.83
C ASP A 77 -2.27 8.17 23.90
N LEU A 78 -2.60 7.35 22.88
CA LEU A 78 -2.10 5.99 22.76
C LEU A 78 -0.59 6.00 22.43
N THR A 79 0.20 5.40 23.31
CA THR A 79 1.66 5.23 23.15
C THR A 79 2.09 3.77 22.97
N ARG A 80 1.12 2.84 22.92
CA ARG A 80 1.37 1.40 22.86
C ARG A 80 1.65 0.96 21.42
N LYS A 81 2.12 -0.28 21.26
CA LYS A 81 2.11 -0.99 19.98
C LYS A 81 0.69 -1.01 19.39
N TYR A 82 0.58 -0.73 18.10
CA TYR A 82 -0.56 -1.14 17.28
C TYR A 82 -0.30 -2.57 16.79
N ASP A 83 -1.24 -3.47 17.06
CA ASP A 83 -1.12 -4.89 16.71
C ASP A 83 -2.50 -5.40 16.33
N ASP A 84 -2.66 -5.82 15.07
CA ASP A 84 -3.97 -6.12 14.51
C ASP A 84 -3.97 -7.25 13.49
N GLU A 85 -4.99 -8.09 13.57
CA GLU A 85 -5.27 -9.21 12.66
C GLU A 85 -6.63 -9.00 11.94
N SER A 86 -7.20 -7.79 11.99
CA SER A 86 -8.61 -7.54 11.63
C SER A 86 -8.95 -7.50 10.15
N GLY A 87 -7.99 -7.68 9.24
CA GLY A 87 -8.27 -7.63 7.81
C GLY A 87 -8.79 -6.27 7.31
N ALA A 88 -8.48 -5.19 8.04
CA ALA A 88 -9.01 -3.86 7.74
C ALA A 88 -8.79 -3.48 6.26
N TYR A 89 -9.86 -3.04 5.58
CA TYR A 89 -9.82 -2.61 4.17
C TYR A 89 -9.44 -1.13 4.03
N SER A 90 -9.40 -0.39 5.13
CA SER A 90 -8.94 1.00 5.20
C SER A 90 -8.19 1.27 6.49
N LEU A 91 -7.00 1.87 6.40
CA LEU A 91 -6.21 2.34 7.54
C LEU A 91 -6.59 3.75 8.01
N GLU A 92 -7.65 4.33 7.44
CA GLU A 92 -8.12 5.66 7.78
C GLU A 92 -8.59 5.70 9.25
N GLY A 93 -8.00 6.61 10.03
CA GLY A 93 -8.11 6.65 11.48
C GLY A 93 -6.76 6.46 12.17
N LEU A 94 -5.86 5.67 11.58
CA LEU A 94 -4.55 5.40 12.17
C LEU A 94 -3.62 6.61 12.19
N GLN A 95 -3.84 7.62 11.34
CA GLN A 95 -3.05 8.85 11.33
C GLN A 95 -3.10 9.62 12.65
N TYR A 96 -4.07 9.34 13.53
CA TYR A 96 -4.22 9.98 14.83
C TYR A 96 -3.40 9.29 15.93
N LEU A 97 -2.82 8.12 15.69
CA LEU A 97 -1.99 7.37 16.64
C LEU A 97 -0.55 7.93 16.73
N GLU A 98 -0.39 9.25 16.77
CA GLU A 98 0.90 9.95 16.57
C GLU A 98 2.03 9.57 17.56
N ASN A 99 1.69 8.91 18.67
CA ASN A 99 2.62 8.56 19.74
C ASN A 99 3.00 7.07 19.79
N ILE A 100 2.49 6.23 18.88
CA ILE A 100 2.88 4.82 18.83
C ILE A 100 4.31 4.68 18.30
N THR A 101 4.98 3.61 18.71
CA THR A 101 6.37 3.31 18.32
C THR A 101 6.51 1.99 17.55
N GLU A 102 5.45 1.19 17.52
CA GLU A 102 5.43 -0.11 16.86
C GLU A 102 4.10 -0.25 16.13
N TYR A 103 4.15 -0.65 14.87
CA TYR A 103 3.02 -1.06 14.05
C TYR A 103 3.22 -2.50 13.62
N ALA A 104 2.24 -3.35 13.90
CA ALA A 104 2.17 -4.71 13.41
C ALA A 104 0.77 -4.98 12.87
N SER A 105 0.68 -5.55 11.67
CA SER A 105 -0.57 -6.05 11.11
C SER A 105 -0.36 -7.39 10.40
N GLU A 106 -1.30 -8.31 10.57
CA GLU A 106 -1.38 -9.54 9.78
C GLU A 106 -2.65 -9.52 8.93
N GLY A 107 -2.49 -9.55 7.61
CA GLY A 107 -3.57 -9.73 6.66
C GLY A 107 -4.46 -8.53 6.43
N SER A 108 -3.98 -7.28 6.59
CA SER A 108 -4.75 -6.11 6.18
C SER A 108 -5.12 -6.19 4.70
N GLU A 109 -6.38 -5.87 4.36
CA GLU A 109 -6.83 -5.72 2.98
C GLU A 109 -6.59 -4.29 2.44
N ALA A 110 -6.03 -3.40 3.27
CA ALA A 110 -5.83 -2.02 2.90
C ALA A 110 -4.69 -1.91 1.90
N VAL A 111 -5.02 -1.34 0.74
CA VAL A 111 -4.03 -1.06 -0.31
C VAL A 111 -3.39 0.33 -0.17
N ASP A 112 -4.01 1.21 0.63
CA ASP A 112 -3.63 2.60 0.84
C ASP A 112 -3.07 2.83 2.25
N TYR A 113 -1.74 2.92 2.33
CA TYR A 113 -0.99 3.12 3.57
C TYR A 113 -0.72 4.59 3.90
N ARG A 114 -1.18 5.55 3.09
CA ARG A 114 -1.00 6.99 3.34
C ARG A 114 -1.50 7.47 4.71
N PRO A 115 -2.56 6.90 5.31
CA PRO A 115 -2.93 7.25 6.69
C PRO A 115 -1.79 7.08 7.70
N LEU A 116 -0.79 6.22 7.43
CA LEU A 116 0.33 6.00 8.34
C LEU A 116 1.42 7.07 8.24
N GLU A 117 1.44 7.93 7.21
CA GLU A 117 2.53 8.90 6.96
C GLU A 117 2.86 9.83 8.14
N LYS A 118 1.90 10.07 9.03
CA LYS A 118 2.07 10.95 10.21
C LYS A 118 2.70 10.25 11.40
N LEU A 119 2.86 8.93 11.36
CA LEU A 119 3.38 8.10 12.46
C LEU A 119 4.91 8.15 12.56
N THR A 120 5.45 9.37 12.64
CA THR A 120 6.90 9.68 12.59
C THR A 120 7.71 9.20 13.81
N LYS A 121 7.04 8.65 14.82
CA LYS A 121 7.66 8.05 16.01
C LYS A 121 7.79 6.52 15.93
N LEU A 122 7.32 5.90 14.84
CA LEU A 122 7.51 4.48 14.61
C LEU A 122 8.99 4.14 14.56
N LYS A 123 9.33 3.07 15.26
CA LYS A 123 10.64 2.40 15.31
C LYS A 123 10.59 1.04 14.64
N GLU A 124 9.45 0.37 14.76
CA GLU A 124 9.21 -0.94 14.17
C GLU A 124 7.94 -0.91 13.32
N PHE A 125 8.05 -1.41 12.09
CA PHE A 125 6.93 -1.64 11.19
C PHE A 125 6.95 -3.10 10.73
N LYS A 126 5.85 -3.81 10.95
CA LYS A 126 5.64 -5.19 10.51
C LYS A 126 4.29 -5.32 9.83
N ASP A 127 4.28 -5.82 8.62
CA ASP A 127 3.04 -6.17 7.94
C ASP A 127 3.21 -7.48 7.16
N TRP A 128 2.41 -8.47 7.53
CA TRP A 128 2.35 -9.76 6.88
C TRP A 128 1.19 -9.76 5.87
N HIS A 129 1.52 -9.86 4.58
CA HIS A 129 0.58 -9.88 3.45
C HIS A 129 -0.01 -8.53 3.03
N ALA A 130 0.78 -7.47 3.07
CA ALA A 130 0.41 -6.13 2.63
C ALA A 130 0.11 -6.07 1.12
N PRO A 131 -1.13 -5.75 0.68
CA PRO A 131 -1.48 -5.54 -0.72
C PRO A 131 -1.12 -4.11 -1.16
N ALA A 132 0.03 -3.59 -0.70
CA ALA A 132 0.41 -2.20 -0.90
C ALA A 132 0.80 -1.91 -2.37
N TYR A 133 0.29 -0.80 -2.91
CA TYR A 133 0.72 -0.25 -4.21
C TYR A 133 2.09 0.45 -4.16
N SER A 134 2.48 0.92 -2.97
CA SER A 134 3.68 1.72 -2.76
C SER A 134 4.12 1.62 -1.30
N ILE A 135 5.40 1.88 -1.08
CA ILE A 135 6.05 2.02 0.23
C ILE A 135 6.43 3.48 0.54
N ASP A 136 5.94 4.45 -0.24
CA ASP A 136 6.33 5.87 -0.12
C ASP A 136 5.96 6.50 1.23
N PHE A 137 4.99 5.90 1.94
CA PHE A 137 4.55 6.39 3.23
C PHE A 137 5.66 6.36 4.30
N PHE A 138 6.71 5.56 4.09
CA PHE A 138 7.88 5.51 4.97
C PHE A 138 8.76 6.75 4.91
N GLN A 139 8.71 7.57 3.86
CA GLN A 139 9.71 8.62 3.57
C GLN A 139 10.01 9.61 4.72
N ASN A 140 9.06 9.79 5.64
CA ASN A 140 9.18 10.73 6.77
C ASN A 140 9.37 10.03 8.14
N MET A 141 9.43 8.71 8.18
CA MET A 141 9.49 7.91 9.41
C MET A 141 10.94 7.73 9.88
N ASN A 142 11.66 8.85 10.08
CA ASN A 142 13.10 8.88 10.36
C ASN A 142 13.54 8.16 11.66
N GLN A 143 12.60 7.70 12.48
CA GLN A 143 12.88 6.90 13.69
C GLN A 143 12.82 5.39 13.44
N LEU A 144 12.46 4.93 12.23
CA LEU A 144 12.41 3.52 11.91
C LEU A 144 13.78 2.88 12.03
N GLU A 145 13.81 1.77 12.76
CA GLU A 145 14.94 0.90 13.01
C GLU A 145 14.73 -0.46 12.33
N GLU A 146 13.48 -0.92 12.26
CA GLU A 146 13.09 -2.22 11.68
C GLU A 146 11.87 -2.09 10.76
N ILE A 147 11.99 -2.65 9.56
CA ILE A 147 10.89 -2.87 8.62
C ILE A 147 10.85 -4.34 8.24
N TYR A 148 9.72 -4.99 8.47
CA TYR A 148 9.36 -6.28 7.90
C TYR A 148 8.09 -6.09 7.07
N LEU A 149 8.13 -6.46 5.80
CA LEU A 149 7.01 -6.31 4.88
C LEU A 149 6.93 -7.52 3.96
N GLU A 150 5.84 -8.25 4.05
CA GLU A 150 5.50 -9.30 3.09
C GLU A 150 4.43 -8.76 2.15
N LEU A 151 4.82 -8.50 0.90
CA LEU A 151 4.00 -7.91 -0.14
C LEU A 151 3.25 -9.00 -0.91
N GLY A 152 1.99 -9.22 -0.54
CA GLY A 152 1.11 -10.21 -1.18
C GLY A 152 0.14 -9.61 -2.20
N VAL A 153 -0.64 -10.45 -2.89
CA VAL A 153 -1.77 -10.03 -3.75
C VAL A 153 -3.08 -9.82 -2.98
N GLY A 154 -3.05 -9.93 -1.64
CA GLY A 154 -4.24 -9.89 -0.79
C GLY A 154 -5.15 -11.11 -1.00
N MET A 155 -6.45 -10.97 -0.72
CA MET A 155 -7.41 -12.07 -0.88
C MET A 155 -7.91 -12.30 -2.32
N ASP A 156 -7.56 -11.42 -3.26
CA ASP A 156 -7.93 -11.55 -4.68
C ASP A 156 -6.72 -11.93 -5.53
N GLU A 157 -6.45 -13.23 -5.63
CA GLU A 157 -5.38 -13.80 -6.47
C GLU A 157 -5.48 -13.39 -7.97
N GLY A 158 -6.61 -12.80 -8.39
CA GLY A 158 -6.83 -12.27 -9.73
C GLY A 158 -6.49 -10.80 -9.92
N ASP A 159 -6.13 -10.07 -8.85
CA ASP A 159 -5.83 -8.64 -8.95
C ASP A 159 -4.46 -8.40 -9.60
N THR A 160 -4.50 -8.09 -10.90
CA THR A 160 -3.31 -7.72 -11.70
C THR A 160 -2.93 -6.24 -11.59
N SER A 161 -3.62 -5.46 -10.75
CA SER A 161 -3.38 -4.04 -10.56
C SER A 161 -2.18 -3.76 -9.65
N LEU A 162 -1.92 -4.65 -8.69
CA LEU A 162 -0.73 -4.61 -7.83
C LEU A 162 0.51 -4.94 -8.65
N ARG A 163 1.40 -3.94 -8.75
CA ARG A 163 2.68 -4.07 -9.45
C ARG A 163 3.78 -4.45 -8.47
N PRO A 164 4.82 -5.16 -8.93
CA PRO A 164 6.07 -5.30 -8.17
C PRO A 164 6.57 -3.92 -7.74
N ILE A 165 6.98 -3.79 -6.48
CA ILE A 165 7.72 -2.62 -6.03
C ILE A 165 9.18 -2.90 -6.35
N LEU A 166 9.82 -1.99 -7.09
CA LEU A 166 11.17 -2.24 -7.61
C LEU A 166 12.14 -1.11 -7.27
N ASP A 167 11.63 0.00 -6.72
CA ASP A 167 12.42 1.15 -6.32
C ASP A 167 12.33 1.36 -4.82
N LEU A 168 13.44 1.10 -4.12
CA LEU A 168 13.56 1.26 -2.68
C LEU A 168 14.19 2.61 -2.29
N THR A 169 14.43 3.52 -3.23
CA THR A 169 15.11 4.80 -2.94
C THR A 169 14.32 5.70 -1.99
N VAL A 170 13.01 5.47 -1.84
CA VAL A 170 12.20 6.16 -0.84
C VAL A 170 12.63 5.87 0.60
N LEU A 171 13.34 4.76 0.83
CA LEU A 171 13.90 4.41 2.13
C LEU A 171 15.21 5.14 2.43
N ASN A 172 15.89 5.74 1.44
CA ASN A 172 17.20 6.41 1.61
C ASN A 172 17.28 7.41 2.78
N PRO A 173 16.23 8.18 3.11
CA PRO A 173 16.26 9.09 4.26
C PRO A 173 16.30 8.41 5.63
N LEU A 174 15.99 7.11 5.73
CA LEU A 174 15.82 6.37 6.99
C LEU A 174 17.14 5.96 7.62
N THR A 175 17.96 6.93 8.04
CA THR A 175 19.32 6.70 8.52
C THR A 175 19.46 5.84 9.79
N ASN A 176 18.36 5.53 10.47
CA ASN A 176 18.35 4.66 11.67
C ASN A 176 17.99 3.21 11.33
N LEU A 177 17.66 2.89 10.08
CA LEU A 177 17.23 1.56 9.66
C LEU A 177 18.41 0.58 9.77
N THR A 178 18.23 -0.45 10.58
CA THR A 178 19.23 -1.52 10.82
C THR A 178 18.71 -2.90 10.43
N SER A 179 17.41 -3.04 10.25
CA SER A 179 16.77 -4.27 9.78
C SER A 179 15.73 -3.96 8.72
N LEU A 180 15.89 -4.53 7.53
CA LEU A 180 14.93 -4.46 6.44
C LEU A 180 14.70 -5.86 5.88
N THR A 181 13.46 -6.29 5.86
CA THR A 181 13.03 -7.46 5.09
C THR A 181 11.81 -7.07 4.27
N ILE A 182 11.94 -7.08 2.95
CA ILE A 182 10.83 -6.96 2.02
C ILE A 182 10.79 -8.24 1.19
N LEU A 183 9.69 -8.99 1.30
CA LEU A 183 9.42 -10.22 0.55
C LEU A 183 8.21 -9.98 -0.34
N GLU A 184 8.37 -10.00 -1.66
CA GLU A 184 7.24 -9.87 -2.58
C GLU A 184 6.82 -11.22 -3.14
N GLU A 185 5.55 -11.55 -2.96
CA GLU A 185 4.92 -12.61 -3.74
C GLU A 185 4.89 -12.24 -5.23
N ALA A 186 4.60 -13.22 -6.08
CA ALA A 186 4.56 -13.01 -7.52
C ALA A 186 3.50 -11.97 -7.92
N ARG A 187 3.94 -10.83 -8.47
CA ARG A 187 3.07 -9.72 -8.92
C ARG A 187 3.16 -9.49 -10.42
N TYR A 188 2.08 -9.01 -11.02
CA TYR A 188 2.05 -8.76 -12.47
C TYR A 188 2.73 -7.43 -12.82
N SER A 189 3.69 -7.44 -13.73
CA SER A 189 4.26 -6.24 -14.32
C SER A 189 3.42 -5.73 -15.50
N GLN A 190 3.83 -4.58 -16.06
CA GLN A 190 3.25 -4.05 -17.29
C GLN A 190 3.31 -5.09 -18.42
N THR A 191 2.21 -5.24 -19.16
CA THR A 191 2.14 -6.09 -20.36
C THR A 191 3.08 -5.57 -21.44
N ILE A 192 3.85 -6.48 -22.03
CA ILE A 192 4.75 -6.22 -23.15
C ILE A 192 4.11 -6.68 -24.46
N VAL A 193 4.14 -5.81 -25.47
CA VAL A 193 3.63 -6.14 -26.82
C VAL A 193 4.80 -6.55 -27.70
N LEU A 194 4.79 -7.81 -28.14
CA LEU A 194 5.79 -8.35 -29.06
C LEU A 194 5.21 -8.49 -30.47
N LYS A 195 6.03 -8.26 -31.49
CA LYS A 195 5.61 -8.46 -32.88
C LYS A 195 5.74 -9.93 -33.26
N ASN A 196 4.84 -10.40 -34.11
CA ASN A 196 4.95 -11.72 -34.73
C ASN A 196 6.33 -11.89 -35.39
N GLY A 197 7.04 -12.96 -35.02
CA GLY A 197 8.40 -13.25 -35.46
C GLY A 197 9.52 -12.70 -34.58
N MET A 198 9.21 -11.95 -33.51
CA MET A 198 10.19 -11.68 -32.45
C MET A 198 10.44 -12.96 -31.66
N THR A 199 11.71 -13.22 -31.37
CA THR A 199 12.16 -14.40 -30.61
C THR A 199 12.96 -14.02 -29.37
N GLN A 200 13.01 -12.73 -29.04
CA GLN A 200 13.77 -12.24 -27.91
C GLN A 200 13.07 -11.05 -27.23
N TYR A 201 13.24 -10.96 -25.91
CA TYR A 201 12.89 -9.81 -25.10
C TYR A 201 14.02 -9.52 -24.12
N GLN A 202 14.29 -8.23 -23.87
CA GLN A 202 15.30 -7.80 -22.92
C GLN A 202 14.72 -6.77 -21.96
N LEU A 203 15.09 -6.88 -20.69
CA LEU A 203 14.75 -5.96 -19.63
C LEU A 203 16.07 -5.53 -18.96
N VAL A 204 16.28 -4.21 -18.87
CA VAL A 204 17.37 -3.65 -18.07
C VAL A 204 16.98 -3.79 -16.60
N ASP A 205 17.97 -4.11 -15.77
CA ASP A 205 17.90 -4.22 -14.30
C ASP A 205 16.80 -3.33 -13.73
N PRO A 206 15.65 -3.92 -13.38
CA PRO A 206 14.48 -3.16 -12.98
C PRO A 206 14.55 -2.72 -11.51
N VAL A 207 15.43 -3.30 -10.69
CA VAL A 207 15.50 -3.05 -9.25
C VAL A 207 16.47 -1.91 -8.94
N ILE A 208 16.02 -0.97 -8.12
CA ILE A 208 16.82 0.11 -7.55
C ILE A 208 16.83 -0.07 -6.04
N LEU A 209 17.96 -0.52 -5.51
CA LEU A 209 18.15 -0.68 -4.07
C LEU A 209 18.30 0.67 -3.36
N SER A 210 17.93 0.70 -2.08
CA SER A 210 18.25 1.83 -1.21
C SER A 210 19.75 1.84 -0.88
N ASN A 211 20.27 2.99 -0.43
CA ASN A 211 21.67 3.15 -0.02
C ASN A 211 22.09 2.23 1.13
N HIS A 212 21.14 1.68 1.90
CA HIS A 212 21.39 0.72 2.97
C HIS A 212 22.00 -0.60 2.48
N PHE A 213 21.78 -0.95 1.21
CA PHE A 213 22.36 -2.15 0.62
C PHE A 213 23.85 -2.00 0.25
N GLY A 214 24.42 -0.79 0.34
CA GLY A 214 25.83 -0.55 -0.02
C GLY A 214 26.13 -0.94 -1.48
N ASP A 215 27.19 -1.73 -1.67
CA ASP A 215 27.62 -2.22 -2.99
C ASP A 215 26.97 -3.58 -3.37
N THR A 216 25.88 -3.98 -2.70
CA THR A 216 25.19 -5.25 -2.99
C THR A 216 24.60 -5.23 -4.40
N GLU A 217 24.85 -6.30 -5.16
CA GLU A 217 24.25 -6.52 -6.47
C GLU A 217 22.92 -7.28 -6.34
N VAL A 218 22.02 -7.07 -7.29
CA VAL A 218 20.76 -7.81 -7.38
C VAL A 218 20.98 -9.08 -8.20
N GLU A 219 20.68 -10.23 -7.61
CA GLU A 219 20.70 -11.52 -8.29
C GLU A 219 19.34 -11.77 -8.94
N TYR A 220 19.35 -12.24 -10.19
CA TYR A 220 18.15 -12.51 -10.98
C TYR A 220 18.09 -13.95 -11.43
N GLU A 221 16.92 -14.58 -11.28
CA GLU A 221 16.67 -15.95 -11.73
C GLU A 221 15.36 -16.04 -12.53
N SER A 222 15.26 -17.07 -13.37
CA SER A 222 14.05 -17.42 -14.08
C SER A 222 14.05 -18.90 -14.45
N ASN A 223 12.87 -19.51 -14.45
CA ASN A 223 12.67 -20.87 -14.96
C ASN A 223 12.34 -20.90 -16.46
N ASP A 224 12.24 -19.73 -17.11
CA ASP A 224 11.92 -19.64 -18.53
C ASP A 224 13.09 -20.15 -19.39
N GLU A 225 12.77 -20.92 -20.43
CA GLU A 225 13.78 -21.41 -21.36
C GLU A 225 14.47 -20.24 -22.08
N GLY A 226 15.80 -20.30 -22.20
CA GLY A 226 16.58 -19.27 -22.88
C GLY A 226 16.77 -17.97 -22.10
N PHE A 227 16.39 -17.94 -20.82
CA PHE A 227 16.73 -16.84 -19.90
C PHE A 227 18.23 -16.76 -19.64
N THR A 228 18.74 -15.52 -19.60
CA THR A 228 20.11 -15.17 -19.21
C THR A 228 20.08 -13.81 -18.51
N CYS A 229 21.00 -13.58 -17.57
CA CYS A 229 21.22 -12.27 -16.97
C CYS A 229 22.72 -11.94 -17.07
N GLU A 230 23.06 -10.91 -17.85
CA GLU A 230 24.45 -10.47 -18.03
C GLU A 230 24.53 -8.95 -17.95
N ASN A 231 25.41 -8.42 -17.09
CA ASN A 231 25.66 -6.98 -16.92
C ASN A 231 24.38 -6.15 -16.70
N GLY A 232 23.47 -6.64 -15.84
CA GLY A 232 22.21 -5.96 -15.56
C GLY A 232 21.21 -5.98 -16.73
N ILE A 233 21.34 -6.93 -17.66
CA ILE A 233 20.39 -7.14 -18.75
C ILE A 233 19.81 -8.55 -18.63
N LEU A 234 18.55 -8.63 -18.25
CA LEU A 234 17.75 -9.85 -18.29
C LEU A 234 17.30 -10.07 -19.73
N SER A 235 17.62 -11.22 -20.30
CA SER A 235 17.33 -11.55 -21.70
C SER A 235 16.63 -12.90 -21.79
N TRP A 236 15.48 -12.92 -22.45
CA TRP A 236 14.77 -14.14 -22.82
C TRP A 236 14.95 -14.39 -24.31
N ASN A 237 15.54 -15.52 -24.66
CA ASN A 237 15.84 -15.91 -26.03
C ASN A 237 14.98 -17.09 -26.47
N ASN A 238 14.86 -17.30 -27.79
CA ASN A 238 14.07 -18.37 -28.40
C ASN A 238 12.57 -18.32 -28.04
N LEU A 239 12.03 -17.13 -27.81
CA LEU A 239 10.60 -16.94 -27.57
C LEU A 239 9.77 -17.44 -28.75
N SER A 240 8.66 -18.09 -28.43
CA SER A 240 7.68 -18.57 -29.39
C SER A 240 6.38 -17.77 -29.24
N SER A 241 5.60 -17.65 -30.31
CA SER A 241 4.37 -16.84 -30.33
C SER A 241 3.25 -17.41 -29.44
N ASP A 242 3.43 -18.59 -28.87
CA ASP A 242 2.55 -19.20 -27.86
C ASP A 242 2.97 -18.88 -26.42
N THR A 243 4.16 -18.28 -26.19
CA THR A 243 4.57 -17.79 -24.86
C THR A 243 3.66 -16.63 -24.45
N THR A 244 2.89 -16.81 -23.38
CA THR A 244 1.93 -15.80 -22.89
C THR A 244 2.45 -14.92 -21.76
N GLU A 245 3.50 -15.35 -21.08
CA GLU A 245 4.12 -14.63 -19.97
C GLU A 245 5.58 -15.01 -19.83
N LEU A 246 6.36 -14.14 -19.18
CA LEU A 246 7.71 -14.41 -18.70
C LEU A 246 7.71 -14.23 -17.19
N ARG A 247 8.63 -14.89 -16.50
CA ARG A 247 8.82 -14.79 -15.05
C ARG A 247 10.26 -14.49 -14.74
N TYR A 248 10.49 -13.67 -13.72
CA TYR A 248 11.79 -13.56 -13.10
C TYR A 248 11.62 -13.28 -11.61
N SER A 249 12.57 -13.75 -10.82
CA SER A 249 12.72 -13.38 -9.42
C SER A 249 13.97 -12.54 -9.22
N TRP A 250 13.98 -11.78 -8.14
CA TRP A 250 15.15 -11.04 -7.69
C TRP A 250 15.48 -11.38 -6.24
N ASN A 251 16.75 -11.31 -5.89
CA ASN A 251 17.24 -11.35 -4.52
C ASN A 251 18.38 -10.35 -4.35
N ALA A 252 18.32 -9.56 -3.29
CA ALA A 252 19.41 -8.74 -2.82
C ALA A 252 19.51 -8.89 -1.31
N ARG A 253 20.70 -9.26 -0.83
CA ARG A 253 20.97 -9.45 0.61
C ARG A 253 22.29 -8.79 1.00
N SER A 254 22.21 -7.89 1.97
CA SER A 254 23.34 -7.28 2.66
C SER A 254 23.30 -7.65 4.14
N ASP A 255 24.36 -8.27 4.63
CA ASP A 255 24.49 -8.73 6.02
C ASP A 255 25.81 -8.19 6.57
N THR A 256 25.73 -7.14 7.39
CA THR A 256 26.89 -6.36 7.86
C THR A 256 26.77 -6.11 9.36
N ASP A 257 27.86 -5.64 9.98
CA ASP A 257 27.83 -5.20 11.38
C ASP A 257 26.89 -4.00 11.61
N GLU A 258 26.54 -3.26 10.54
CA GLU A 258 25.67 -2.08 10.59
C GLU A 258 24.18 -2.44 10.46
N GLY A 259 23.85 -3.62 9.94
CA GLY A 259 22.48 -4.05 9.77
C GLY A 259 22.29 -5.25 8.82
N TYR A 260 21.04 -5.71 8.79
CA TYR A 260 20.55 -6.78 7.94
C TYR A 260 19.53 -6.23 6.95
N PHE A 261 19.78 -6.37 5.65
CA PHE A 261 18.91 -5.89 4.60
C PHE A 261 18.65 -7.00 3.59
N ASN A 262 17.38 -7.36 3.42
CA ASN A 262 16.93 -8.39 2.50
C ASN A 262 15.76 -7.85 1.66
N PHE A 263 15.91 -7.94 0.35
CA PHE A 263 14.85 -7.60 -0.60
C PHE A 263 14.77 -8.68 -1.67
N SER A 264 13.60 -9.31 -1.78
CA SER A 264 13.40 -10.39 -2.75
C SER A 264 11.95 -10.45 -3.21
N GLY A 265 11.74 -10.93 -4.44
CA GLY A 265 10.40 -11.16 -4.94
C GLY A 265 10.35 -11.81 -6.31
N GLU A 266 9.14 -11.91 -6.87
CA GLU A 266 8.88 -12.44 -8.22
C GLU A 266 7.97 -11.51 -9.03
N ALA A 267 8.25 -11.39 -10.33
CA ALA A 267 7.44 -10.67 -11.28
C ALA A 267 6.98 -11.57 -12.43
N ILE A 268 5.72 -11.40 -12.81
CA ILE A 268 5.10 -12.00 -13.99
C ILE A 268 4.96 -10.92 -15.06
N VAL A 269 5.54 -11.12 -16.24
CA VAL A 269 5.50 -10.19 -17.38
C VAL A 269 4.55 -10.72 -18.44
N PRO A 270 3.29 -10.22 -18.53
CA PRO A 270 2.37 -10.69 -19.56
C PRO A 270 2.86 -10.28 -20.95
N LEU A 271 2.76 -11.20 -21.90
CA LEU A 271 3.09 -10.98 -23.31
C LEU A 271 1.84 -10.90 -24.17
N HIS A 272 1.83 -9.97 -25.11
CA HIS A 272 0.78 -9.85 -26.12
C HIS A 272 1.38 -9.75 -27.53
N TRP A 273 1.09 -10.76 -28.36
CA TRP A 273 1.62 -10.86 -29.72
C TRP A 273 0.76 -10.10 -30.74
N LYS A 274 1.40 -9.32 -31.63
CA LYS A 274 0.76 -8.57 -32.72
C LYS A 274 1.44 -8.74 -34.08
#